data_AF-A0A1X2GC16-F1
#
_entry.id   AF-A0A1X2GC16-F1
#
_cell.length_a   1.000
_cell.length_b   1.000
_cell.length_c   1.000
_cell.angle_alpha   90.00
_cell.angle_beta   90.00
_cell.angle_gamma   90.00
#
_symmetry.space_group_name_H-M   'P 1'
#
loop_
_entity.id
_entity.type
_entity.pdbx_description
1 polymer ?
#
loop_
_entity_poly.entity_id
_entity_poly.type
_entity_poly.pdbx_seq_one_letter_code
_entity_poly.pdbx_strand_id
1 'polypeptide(L)'
;MDKEAIFAITAEAYCRGKATDIHGETNLKTLPTPSNCSYGSLAIGVFEESDGKGTKRKLKIGAKHVNILITLCCKLQSDSSTAVDIGPESSCTPHTIHPLTARIFYRDICVNAFLKVMEREAATYTPTLTITSLRQLVSGFYDSSTFAMARASHEEFDVDLLMPCTVFTVCDVPNNEGYGSAAGSVAKLSSRYLQSLARSYITSTPVNFMDAMESVEVAEEVKKDSRSVECNSWSVLKRFNAELEKALDGRQPMSPAVVATKVNFSAMASETSAAVASANQKVKKNVLYHLQTLYR
;
A
#
# COMPACT_ATOMS: atom_id res chain seq x y z
N MET A 1 -10.23 -30.35 3.99
CA MET A 1 -9.45 -30.12 2.75
C MET A 1 -9.81 -28.75 2.22
N ASP A 2 -8.81 -27.94 1.88
CA ASP A 2 -9.05 -26.65 1.24
C ASP A 2 -9.67 -26.89 -0.14
N LYS A 3 -10.65 -26.07 -0.48
CA LYS A 3 -11.47 -26.23 -1.68
C LYS A 3 -11.09 -25.25 -2.79
N GLU A 4 -10.10 -24.41 -2.53
CA GLU A 4 -9.69 -23.31 -3.41
C GLU A 4 -8.18 -23.18 -3.40
N ALA A 5 -7.61 -22.86 -4.56
CA ALA A 5 -6.22 -22.47 -4.72
C ALA A 5 -6.14 -21.00 -5.14
N ILE A 6 -5.31 -20.23 -4.45
CA ILE A 6 -5.04 -18.84 -4.76
C ILE A 6 -3.61 -18.72 -5.28
N PHE A 7 -3.48 -18.06 -6.42
CA PHE A 7 -2.21 -17.53 -6.89
C PHE A 7 -2.00 -16.13 -6.32
N ALA A 8 -1.10 -16.02 -5.35
CA ALA A 8 -0.65 -14.73 -4.83
C ALA A 8 0.30 -14.08 -5.85
N ILE A 9 -0.12 -12.96 -6.42
CA ILE A 9 0.62 -12.27 -7.49
C ILE A 9 1.52 -11.18 -6.89
N THR A 10 0.96 -10.34 -6.02
CA THR A 10 1.71 -9.29 -5.33
C THR A 10 1.46 -9.38 -3.83
N ALA A 11 2.54 -9.31 -3.06
CA ALA A 11 2.50 -9.34 -1.61
C ALA A 11 3.43 -8.28 -1.00
N GLU A 12 3.08 -7.82 0.19
CA GLU A 12 3.82 -6.82 0.95
C GLU A 12 4.06 -7.33 2.36
N ALA A 13 5.32 -7.53 2.71
CA ALA A 13 5.74 -7.90 4.05
C ALA A 13 6.05 -6.65 4.88
N TYR A 14 5.64 -6.67 6.14
CA TYR A 14 5.97 -5.64 7.12
C TYR A 14 6.12 -6.24 8.53
N CYS A 15 7.08 -5.70 9.28
CA CYS A 15 7.39 -6.12 10.64
C CYS A 15 6.77 -5.13 11.61
N ARG A 16 5.60 -5.43 12.19
CA ARG A 16 4.98 -4.61 13.24
C ARG A 16 4.67 -5.44 14.47
N GLY A 17 5.02 -4.88 15.63
CA GLY A 17 4.42 -5.30 16.88
C GLY A 17 2.96 -4.87 16.91
N LYS A 18 2.08 -5.72 17.46
CA LYS A 18 0.64 -5.46 17.54
C LYS A 18 0.24 -4.16 18.25
N ALA A 19 1.05 -3.67 19.20
CA ALA A 19 0.78 -2.43 19.93
C ALA A 19 0.99 -1.16 19.10
N THR A 20 1.68 -1.26 17.96
CA THR A 20 2.06 -0.13 17.09
C THR A 20 1.34 -0.14 15.74
N ASP A 21 0.58 -1.18 15.41
CA ASP A 21 -0.29 -1.15 14.22
C ASP A 21 -1.62 -0.44 14.55
N ILE A 22 -1.79 0.78 14.05
CA ILE A 22 -3.01 1.59 14.22
C ILE A 22 -4.22 1.04 13.44
N HIS A 23 -3.97 0.18 12.44
CA HIS A 23 -5.00 -0.62 11.79
C HIS A 23 -5.25 -1.93 12.53
N GLY A 24 -4.58 -2.10 13.68
CA GLY A 24 -4.60 -3.28 14.52
C GLY A 24 -6.01 -3.63 14.91
N GLU A 25 -6.62 -4.49 14.09
CA GLU A 25 -7.01 -5.84 14.47
C GLU A 25 -7.44 -5.90 15.93
N THR A 26 -8.53 -5.20 16.24
CA THR A 26 -9.20 -5.20 17.54
C THR A 26 -9.69 -6.60 17.94
N ASN A 27 -9.60 -7.57 17.03
CA ASN A 27 -10.00 -8.95 17.21
C ASN A 27 -8.79 -9.88 17.35
N LEU A 28 -8.51 -10.34 18.58
CA LEU A 28 -7.44 -11.30 18.87
C LEU A 28 -7.61 -12.66 18.17
N LYS A 29 -8.82 -12.98 17.67
CA LYS A 29 -9.12 -14.25 16.99
C LYS A 29 -8.42 -14.39 15.64
N THR A 30 -7.93 -13.30 15.06
CA THR A 30 -7.24 -13.32 13.77
C THR A 30 -5.72 -13.44 13.90
N LEU A 31 -5.21 -13.56 15.13
CA LEU A 31 -3.80 -13.77 15.39
C LEU A 31 -3.41 -15.24 15.16
N PRO A 32 -2.25 -15.49 14.54
CA PRO A 32 -1.61 -16.79 14.55
C PRO A 32 -1.42 -17.25 15.99
N THR A 33 -2.17 -18.26 16.39
CA THR A 33 -1.99 -18.96 17.66
C THR A 33 -1.45 -20.35 17.35
N PRO A 34 -0.37 -20.81 18.02
CA PRO A 34 0.25 -22.10 17.72
C PRO A 34 -0.68 -23.31 17.66
N SER A 35 -1.82 -23.23 18.35
CA SER A 35 -2.85 -24.27 18.36
C SER A 35 -3.82 -24.24 17.18
N ASN A 36 -3.84 -23.17 16.38
CA ASN A 36 -4.87 -22.89 15.37
C ASN A 36 -4.30 -22.75 13.95
N CYS A 37 -3.04 -23.17 13.72
CA CYS A 37 -2.35 -22.97 12.45
C CYS A 37 -1.51 -24.20 12.09
N SER A 38 -1.45 -24.55 10.79
CA SER A 38 -0.65 -25.69 10.34
C SER A 38 0.85 -25.50 10.44
N TYR A 39 1.32 -24.26 10.52
CA TYR A 39 2.75 -23.91 10.55
C TYR A 39 3.23 -23.50 11.96
N GLY A 40 2.44 -23.75 13.00
CA GLY A 40 2.76 -23.39 14.38
C GLY A 40 2.79 -21.87 14.59
N SER A 41 3.93 -21.23 14.36
CA SER A 41 4.10 -19.78 14.59
C SER A 41 3.62 -18.88 13.45
N LEU A 42 3.22 -19.46 12.32
CA LEU A 42 2.74 -18.77 11.12
C LEU A 42 1.29 -19.19 10.84
N ALA A 43 0.40 -18.24 10.59
CA ALA A 43 -0.95 -18.48 10.12
C ALA A 43 -1.11 -18.01 8.68
N ILE A 44 -1.85 -18.80 7.90
CA ILE A 44 -2.31 -18.41 6.57
C ILE A 44 -3.80 -18.67 6.49
N GLY A 45 -4.58 -17.68 6.10
CA GLY A 45 -6.00 -17.92 5.90
C GLY A 45 -6.74 -16.66 5.52
N VAL A 46 -8.04 -16.83 5.33
CA VAL A 46 -8.97 -15.72 5.24
C VAL A 46 -9.51 -15.42 6.63
N PHE A 47 -9.37 -14.16 7.05
CA PHE A 47 -9.80 -13.66 8.35
C PHE A 47 -10.87 -12.59 8.19
N GLU A 48 -11.89 -12.60 9.05
CA GLU A 48 -12.88 -11.54 9.12
C GLU A 48 -12.42 -10.47 10.11
N GLU A 49 -12.07 -9.30 9.59
CA GLU A 49 -11.49 -8.20 10.36
C GLU A 49 -12.20 -6.89 10.10
N SER A 50 -12.44 -6.13 11.16
CA SER A 50 -12.89 -4.74 11.02
C SER A 50 -11.72 -3.82 10.68
N ASP A 51 -11.90 -2.94 9.70
CA ASP A 51 -10.95 -1.86 9.36
C ASP A 51 -11.43 -0.48 9.85
N GLY A 52 -12.38 -0.45 10.79
CA GLY A 52 -13.02 0.76 11.27
C GLY A 52 -14.15 1.29 10.37
N LYS A 53 -14.33 0.74 9.16
CA LYS A 53 -15.47 1.04 8.26
C LYS A 53 -16.37 -0.16 7.99
N GLY A 54 -16.04 -1.33 8.53
CA GLY A 54 -16.85 -2.55 8.47
C GLY A 54 -15.96 -3.79 8.57
N THR A 55 -16.60 -4.95 8.74
CA THR A 55 -15.90 -6.24 8.70
C THR A 55 -15.62 -6.63 7.25
N LYS A 56 -14.37 -6.98 6.95
CA LYS A 56 -13.90 -7.42 5.64
C LYS A 56 -13.19 -8.75 5.76
N ARG A 57 -13.29 -9.55 4.70
CA ARG A 57 -12.54 -10.81 4.57
C ARG A 57 -11.18 -10.50 4.00
N LYS A 58 -10.11 -10.78 4.75
CA LYS A 58 -8.74 -10.50 4.32
C LYS A 58 -7.92 -11.78 4.22
N LEU A 59 -7.23 -11.96 3.09
CA LEU A 59 -6.24 -13.02 2.93
C LEU A 59 -4.92 -12.57 3.55
N LYS A 60 -4.47 -13.27 4.59
CA LYS A 60 -3.28 -12.90 5.34
C LYS A 60 -2.34 -14.07 5.53
N ILE A 61 -1.05 -13.76 5.51
CA ILE A 61 0.02 -14.62 6.00
C ILE A 61 0.68 -13.85 7.14
N GLY A 62 0.61 -14.36 8.36
CA GLY A 62 1.03 -13.61 9.54
C GLY A 62 1.74 -14.47 10.57
N ALA A 63 2.63 -13.85 11.32
CA ALA A 63 3.27 -14.34 12.53
C ALA A 63 3.13 -13.28 13.63
N LYS A 64 3.63 -13.57 14.84
CA LYS A 64 3.51 -12.67 16.00
C LYS A 64 4.02 -11.23 15.76
N HIS A 65 5.03 -11.08 14.91
CA HIS A 65 5.73 -9.81 14.67
C HIS A 65 5.86 -9.44 13.19
N VAL A 66 5.24 -10.23 12.31
CA VAL A 66 5.35 -10.07 10.85
C VAL A 66 3.99 -10.31 10.25
N ASN A 67 3.58 -9.43 9.36
CA ASN A 67 2.40 -9.62 8.53
C ASN A 67 2.81 -9.47 7.07
N ILE A 68 2.27 -10.35 6.23
CA ILE A 68 2.40 -10.32 4.79
C ILE A 68 0.98 -10.18 4.25
N LEU A 69 0.72 -9.06 3.58
CA LEU A 69 -0.55 -8.77 2.94
C LEU A 69 -0.45 -9.12 1.47
N ILE A 70 -1.40 -9.90 1.01
CA ILE A 70 -1.56 -10.15 -0.41
C ILE A 70 -2.34 -8.97 -0.99
N THR A 71 -1.71 -8.19 -1.86
CA THR A 71 -2.31 -6.96 -2.43
C THR A 71 -2.81 -7.14 -3.86
N LEU A 72 -2.44 -8.25 -4.50
CA LEU A 72 -3.05 -8.75 -5.73
C LEU A 72 -3.00 -10.27 -5.72
N CYS A 73 -4.15 -10.91 -5.94
CA CYS A 73 -4.21 -12.36 -6.12
C CYS A 73 -5.30 -12.79 -7.10
N CYS A 74 -5.18 -14.02 -7.57
CA CYS A 74 -6.17 -14.65 -8.43
C CYS A 74 -6.58 -16.01 -7.87
N LYS A 75 -7.88 -16.32 -7.87
CA LYS A 75 -8.40 -17.65 -7.60
C LYS A 75 -8.25 -18.53 -8.84
N LEU A 76 -7.53 -19.64 -8.71
CA LEU A 76 -7.18 -20.54 -9.82
C LEU A 76 -8.32 -21.45 -10.31
N GLN A 77 -9.44 -21.51 -9.57
CA GLN A 77 -10.54 -22.44 -9.85
C GLN A 77 -11.86 -21.75 -10.26
N SER A 78 -11.85 -20.44 -10.52
CA SER A 78 -13.06 -19.73 -10.96
C SER A 78 -13.01 -19.40 -12.45
N ASP A 79 -14.05 -19.88 -13.12
CA ASP A 79 -14.53 -19.62 -14.47
C ASP A 79 -15.09 -18.20 -14.69
N SER A 80 -14.71 -17.20 -13.87
CA SER A 80 -15.38 -15.89 -13.87
C SER A 80 -14.44 -14.68 -13.96
N SER A 81 -15.04 -13.58 -14.43
CA SER A 81 -14.50 -12.22 -14.44
C SER A 81 -14.24 -11.62 -13.04
N THR A 82 -14.47 -12.39 -11.98
CA THR A 82 -14.26 -11.99 -10.58
C THR A 82 -13.11 -12.73 -9.91
N ALA A 83 -12.29 -13.48 -10.66
CA ALA A 83 -11.20 -14.29 -10.13
C ALA A 83 -10.08 -13.47 -9.47
N VAL A 84 -9.92 -12.19 -9.85
CA VAL A 84 -8.84 -11.32 -9.38
C VAL A 84 -9.31 -10.44 -8.24
N ASP A 85 -8.59 -10.47 -7.12
CA ASP A 85 -8.80 -9.59 -5.97
C ASP A 85 -7.63 -8.59 -5.85
N ILE A 86 -7.95 -7.32 -5.57
CA ILE A 86 -6.97 -6.25 -5.34
C ILE A 86 -7.14 -5.70 -3.92
N GLY A 87 -6.01 -5.50 -3.26
CA GLY A 87 -5.93 -5.17 -1.85
C GLY A 87 -5.95 -6.42 -0.99
N PRO A 88 -5.88 -6.25 0.35
CA PRO A 88 -5.89 -7.38 1.28
C PRO A 88 -7.23 -8.13 1.31
N GLU A 89 -8.28 -7.55 0.74
CA GLU A 89 -9.61 -8.13 0.67
C GLU A 89 -9.62 -9.35 -0.26
N SER A 90 -10.32 -10.41 0.15
CA SER A 90 -10.47 -11.61 -0.66
C SER A 90 -11.93 -11.99 -0.86
N SER A 91 -12.22 -12.46 -2.07
CA SER A 91 -13.47 -13.11 -2.46
C SER A 91 -13.66 -14.48 -1.78
N CYS A 92 -12.55 -15.11 -1.34
CA CYS A 92 -12.55 -16.38 -0.63
C CYS A 92 -13.11 -16.23 0.79
N THR A 93 -13.42 -17.36 1.43
CA THR A 93 -14.04 -17.39 2.76
C THR A 93 -13.13 -18.08 3.78
N PRO A 94 -13.30 -17.81 5.09
CA PRO A 94 -12.60 -18.56 6.14
C PRO A 94 -12.80 -20.08 6.07
N HIS A 95 -13.87 -20.56 5.41
CA HIS A 95 -14.16 -21.98 5.21
C HIS A 95 -13.44 -22.60 4.01
N THR A 96 -13.03 -21.78 3.02
CA THR A 96 -12.36 -22.28 1.81
C THR A 96 -10.85 -22.25 1.93
N ILE A 97 -10.30 -21.29 2.70
CA ILE A 97 -8.88 -21.20 3.05
C ILE A 97 -8.75 -20.97 4.55
N HIS A 98 -8.63 -22.07 5.28
CA HIS A 98 -8.65 -22.07 6.74
C HIS A 98 -7.23 -22.23 7.33
N PRO A 99 -6.86 -21.49 8.40
CA PRO A 99 -5.53 -21.56 9.02
C PRO A 99 -5.00 -22.94 9.41
N LEU A 100 -5.88 -23.87 9.78
CA LEU A 100 -5.50 -25.25 10.11
C LEU A 100 -5.14 -26.10 8.89
N THR A 101 -5.71 -25.80 7.72
CA THR A 101 -5.60 -26.68 6.54
C THR A 101 -4.81 -26.04 5.40
N ALA A 102 -4.80 -24.71 5.32
CA ALA A 102 -4.13 -23.97 4.27
C ALA A 102 -2.66 -24.38 4.12
N ARG A 103 -2.20 -24.46 2.87
CA ARG A 103 -0.81 -24.73 2.52
C ARG A 103 -0.31 -23.68 1.54
N ILE A 104 0.89 -23.15 1.80
CA ILE A 104 1.62 -22.34 0.82
C ILE A 104 2.50 -23.27 -0.01
N PHE A 105 2.43 -23.10 -1.32
CA PHE A 105 3.32 -23.74 -2.27
C PHE A 105 4.26 -22.68 -2.85
N TYR A 106 5.55 -23.00 -2.92
CA TYR A 106 6.57 -22.15 -3.50
C TYR A 106 7.19 -22.84 -4.70
N ARG A 107 7.66 -22.06 -5.69
CA ARG A 107 8.49 -22.60 -6.78
C ARG A 107 9.84 -23.00 -6.19
N ASP A 108 10.24 -24.26 -6.41
CA ASP A 108 11.48 -24.83 -5.86
C ASP A 108 12.72 -23.98 -6.19
N ILE A 109 12.82 -23.51 -7.44
CA ILE A 109 13.90 -22.62 -7.88
C ILE A 109 14.00 -21.33 -7.05
N CYS A 110 12.88 -20.75 -6.64
CA CYS A 110 12.86 -19.51 -5.86
C CYS A 110 13.27 -19.78 -4.40
N VAL A 111 12.85 -20.90 -3.83
CA VAL A 111 13.24 -21.32 -2.47
C VAL A 111 14.75 -21.56 -2.43
N ASN A 112 15.29 -22.29 -3.40
CA ASN A 112 16.72 -22.58 -3.47
C ASN A 112 17.55 -21.31 -3.68
N ALA A 113 17.07 -20.36 -4.48
CA ALA A 113 17.72 -19.06 -4.62
C ALA A 113 17.72 -18.27 -3.30
N PHE A 114 16.57 -18.22 -2.62
CA PHE A 114 16.44 -17.55 -1.32
C PHE A 114 17.37 -18.17 -0.27
N LEU A 115 17.39 -19.49 -0.13
CA LEU A 115 18.25 -20.17 0.86
C LEU A 115 19.74 -19.86 0.63
N LYS A 116 20.20 -19.86 -0.63
CA LYS A 116 21.58 -19.50 -0.97
C LYS A 116 21.96 -18.06 -0.59
N VAL A 117 21.02 -17.12 -0.73
CA VAL A 117 21.23 -15.72 -0.31
C VAL A 117 21.28 -15.66 1.21
N MET A 118 20.35 -16.31 1.91
CA MET A 118 20.28 -16.30 3.37
C MET A 118 21.50 -16.96 4.02
N GLU A 119 22.06 -18.01 3.44
CA GLU A 119 23.31 -18.61 3.91
C GLU A 119 24.48 -17.61 3.98
N ARG A 120 24.47 -16.59 3.11
CA ARG A 120 25.52 -15.58 3.01
C ARG A 120 25.20 -14.29 3.76
N GLU A 121 23.92 -13.92 3.83
CA GLU A 121 23.48 -12.56 4.21
C GLU A 121 22.52 -12.53 5.41
N ALA A 122 22.17 -13.66 6.02
CA ALA A 122 21.14 -13.73 7.07
C ALA A 122 21.37 -12.76 8.26
N ALA A 123 22.62 -12.40 8.55
CA ALA A 123 22.95 -11.49 9.66
C ALA A 123 23.09 -10.02 9.23
N THR A 124 23.16 -9.71 7.94
CA THR A 124 23.52 -8.37 7.43
C THR A 124 22.48 -7.75 6.50
N TYR A 125 21.51 -8.52 6.01
CA TYR A 125 20.49 -8.00 5.11
C TYR A 125 19.64 -6.91 5.81
N THR A 126 19.70 -5.70 5.26
CA THR A 126 18.84 -4.59 5.67
C THR A 126 18.12 -4.09 4.41
N PRO A 127 16.78 -4.01 4.40
CA PRO A 127 16.07 -3.50 3.24
C PRO A 127 16.43 -2.02 3.02
N THR A 128 16.68 -1.65 1.78
CA THR A 128 16.93 -0.25 1.41
C THR A 128 15.69 0.59 1.72
N LEU A 129 15.86 1.65 2.50
CA LEU A 129 14.80 2.62 2.78
C LEU A 129 14.59 3.50 1.55
N THR A 130 13.45 3.36 0.88
CA THR A 130 13.05 4.23 -0.22
C THR A 130 11.73 4.93 0.09
N ILE A 131 11.41 5.98 -0.65
CA ILE A 131 10.12 6.69 -0.54
C ILE A 131 8.95 5.75 -0.88
N THR A 132 9.16 4.76 -1.75
CA THR A 132 8.16 3.74 -2.10
C THR A 132 7.97 2.70 -0.99
N SER A 133 8.94 2.52 -0.09
CA SER A 133 8.83 1.63 1.06
C SER A 133 7.97 2.18 2.21
N LEU A 134 7.38 3.37 2.06
CA LEU A 134 6.74 4.09 3.15
C LEU A 134 5.23 3.83 3.24
N ARG A 135 4.85 3.11 4.29
CA ARG A 135 3.47 2.77 4.58
C ARG A 135 2.93 3.67 5.67
N GLN A 136 2.20 4.71 5.28
CA GLN A 136 1.38 5.56 6.14
C GLN A 136 2.16 6.62 6.94
N LEU A 137 2.35 7.79 6.31
CA LEU A 137 2.74 9.01 7.02
C LEU A 137 1.69 9.47 8.05
N VAL A 138 0.46 8.95 7.95
CA VAL A 138 -0.71 9.48 8.68
C VAL A 138 -0.78 8.98 10.13
N SER A 139 -0.21 7.83 10.46
CA SER A 139 -0.58 7.12 11.69
C SER A 139 0.57 6.67 12.60
N GLY A 140 1.82 6.86 12.18
CA GLY A 140 2.98 6.41 12.93
C GLY A 140 4.28 6.96 12.37
N PHE A 141 4.25 8.21 11.89
CA PHE A 141 5.45 8.91 11.48
C PHE A 141 6.44 8.91 12.66
N TYR A 142 7.60 8.25 12.52
CA TYR A 142 8.61 7.86 13.53
C TYR A 142 8.68 6.39 13.99
N ASP A 143 7.77 5.50 13.59
CA ASP A 143 7.94 4.07 13.89
C ASP A 143 8.80 3.39 12.81
N SER A 144 9.85 2.65 13.21
CA SER A 144 10.78 1.99 12.28
C SER A 144 10.09 1.07 11.26
N SER A 145 8.94 0.49 11.62
CA SER A 145 8.14 -0.37 10.75
C SER A 145 7.41 0.36 9.62
N THR A 146 7.25 1.68 9.73
CA THR A 146 6.71 2.55 8.67
C THR A 146 7.63 2.60 7.46
N PHE A 147 8.91 2.23 7.64
CA PHE A 147 9.99 2.43 6.69
C PHE A 147 10.50 1.13 6.05
N ALA A 148 10.15 -0.03 6.60
CA ALA A 148 10.62 -1.35 6.14
C ALA A 148 9.51 -2.12 5.40
N MET A 149 9.20 -1.72 4.16
CA MET A 149 8.34 -2.50 3.28
C MET A 149 9.19 -3.33 2.32
N ALA A 150 8.88 -4.63 2.24
CA ALA A 150 9.29 -5.48 1.15
C ALA A 150 8.06 -5.84 0.33
N ARG A 151 7.86 -5.17 -0.80
CA ARG A 151 6.87 -5.54 -1.82
C ARG A 151 7.53 -6.49 -2.81
N ALA A 152 6.84 -7.58 -3.12
CA ALA A 152 7.25 -8.52 -4.16
C ALA A 152 6.07 -8.79 -5.09
N SER A 153 6.32 -8.73 -6.38
CA SER A 153 5.38 -9.11 -7.44
C SER A 153 5.94 -10.30 -8.20
N HIS A 154 5.05 -11.13 -8.73
CA HIS A 154 5.44 -12.14 -9.70
C HIS A 154 5.95 -11.46 -10.98
N GLU A 155 7.07 -11.92 -11.53
CA GLU A 155 7.79 -11.31 -12.66
C GLU A 155 6.90 -10.95 -13.86
N GLU A 156 5.99 -11.85 -14.24
CA GLU A 156 5.01 -11.68 -15.32
C GLU A 156 4.04 -10.50 -15.12
N PHE A 157 3.83 -10.08 -13.87
CA PHE A 157 2.91 -9.00 -13.50
C PHE A 157 3.63 -7.76 -12.96
N ASP A 158 4.98 -7.78 -12.93
CA ASP A 158 5.82 -6.70 -12.40
C ASP A 158 5.98 -5.56 -13.43
N VAL A 159 4.84 -5.03 -13.89
CA VAL A 159 4.73 -3.91 -14.82
C VAL A 159 3.63 -2.96 -14.36
N ASP A 160 3.80 -1.66 -14.61
CA ASP A 160 2.94 -0.59 -14.08
C ASP A 160 1.44 -0.77 -14.33
N LEU A 161 1.07 -1.46 -15.41
CA LEU A 161 -0.33 -1.66 -15.83
C LEU A 161 -1.01 -2.90 -15.20
N LEU A 162 -0.22 -3.79 -14.60
CA LEU A 162 -0.67 -5.06 -14.01
C LEU A 162 -0.40 -5.13 -12.51
N MET A 163 0.44 -4.26 -11.98
CA MET A 163 0.63 -4.13 -10.54
C MET A 163 -0.49 -3.30 -9.90
N PRO A 164 -0.94 -3.67 -8.68
CA PRO A 164 -1.87 -2.82 -7.95
C PRO A 164 -1.22 -1.47 -7.68
N CYS A 165 -1.92 -0.39 -8.05
CA CYS A 165 -1.59 0.96 -7.63
C CYS A 165 -1.68 1.04 -6.12
N THR A 166 -0.74 1.74 -5.52
CA THR A 166 -0.64 1.88 -4.08
C THR A 166 -0.58 3.33 -3.68
N VAL A 167 -1.36 3.67 -2.65
CA VAL A 167 -1.38 5.00 -2.04
C VAL A 167 -0.22 5.16 -1.06
N PHE A 168 0.94 4.56 -1.36
CA PHE A 168 2.09 4.89 -0.55
C PHE A 168 2.38 6.37 -0.71
N THR A 169 3.34 6.85 0.05
CA THR A 169 3.86 8.20 -0.08
C THR A 169 3.90 8.69 -1.54
N VAL A 170 4.15 7.79 -2.50
CA VAL A 170 3.96 7.96 -3.95
C VAL A 170 2.56 7.48 -4.41
N CYS A 171 1.79 8.37 -5.03
CA CYS A 171 0.63 8.01 -5.86
C CYS A 171 1.15 7.56 -7.24
N ASP A 172 1.29 6.24 -7.40
CA ASP A 172 1.88 5.56 -8.55
C ASP A 172 0.92 5.35 -9.74
N VAL A 173 -0.24 6.04 -9.75
CA VAL A 173 -1.24 5.87 -10.80
C VAL A 173 -0.66 6.30 -12.17
N PRO A 174 -0.78 5.49 -13.24
CA PRO A 174 -0.30 5.85 -14.58
C PRO A 174 -0.90 7.16 -15.12
N ASN A 175 -0.09 7.93 -15.87
CA ASN A 175 -0.52 9.20 -16.47
C ASN A 175 -1.47 8.96 -17.65
N ASN A 176 -2.69 9.51 -17.61
CA ASN A 176 -3.58 9.71 -18.77
C ASN A 176 -3.83 8.52 -19.73
N GLU A 177 -3.49 7.28 -19.37
CA GLU A 177 -3.77 6.08 -20.16
C GLU A 177 -5.12 5.44 -19.77
N GLY A 178 -6.10 6.28 -19.45
CA GLY A 178 -7.40 5.86 -18.94
C GLY A 178 -7.39 5.25 -17.53
N TYR A 179 -6.34 5.49 -16.74
CA TYR A 179 -6.27 5.20 -15.29
C TYR A 179 -6.71 6.38 -14.41
N GLY A 180 -7.06 7.51 -15.05
CA GLY A 180 -7.83 8.58 -14.42
C GLY A 180 -7.03 9.63 -13.65
N SER A 181 -5.70 9.73 -13.81
CA SER A 181 -4.90 10.77 -13.14
C SER A 181 -3.88 11.44 -14.05
N ALA A 182 -4.12 12.72 -14.35
CA ALA A 182 -3.12 13.59 -14.97
C ALA A 182 -2.05 14.02 -13.96
N ALA A 183 -0.91 14.52 -14.44
CA ALA A 183 0.19 15.01 -13.60
C ALA A 183 -0.26 16.11 -12.61
N GLY A 184 -1.18 16.99 -13.02
CA GLY A 184 -1.79 18.04 -12.19
C GLY A 184 -3.05 17.61 -11.42
N SER A 185 -3.34 16.30 -11.34
CA SER A 185 -4.46 15.82 -10.52
C SER A 185 -4.19 16.07 -9.03
N VAL A 186 -5.25 16.37 -8.27
CA VAL A 186 -5.14 16.63 -6.82
C VAL A 186 -4.48 15.45 -6.10
N ALA A 187 -4.75 14.21 -6.51
CA ALA A 187 -4.08 13.03 -5.95
C ALA A 187 -2.56 13.07 -6.15
N LYS A 188 -2.06 13.32 -7.38
CA LYS A 188 -0.61 13.39 -7.63
C LYS A 188 0.04 14.58 -6.93
N LEU A 189 -0.63 15.72 -6.88
CA LEU A 189 -0.15 16.89 -6.14
C LEU A 189 -0.09 16.62 -4.63
N SER A 190 -1.14 16.02 -4.06
CA SER A 190 -1.20 15.62 -2.64
C SER A 190 -0.10 14.62 -2.30
N SER A 191 0.22 13.69 -3.20
CA SER A 191 1.33 12.76 -3.03
C SER A 191 2.68 13.46 -2.94
N ARG A 192 2.91 14.58 -3.64
CA ARG A 192 4.19 15.32 -3.55
C ARG A 192 4.46 15.82 -2.13
N TYR A 193 3.43 16.29 -1.42
CA TYR A 193 3.57 16.68 0.00
C TYR A 193 3.95 15.51 0.89
N LEU A 194 3.29 14.37 0.69
CA LEU A 194 3.64 13.14 1.40
C LEU A 194 5.11 12.75 1.11
N GLN A 195 5.54 12.79 -0.16
CA GLN A 195 6.92 12.50 -0.57
C GLN A 195 7.95 13.43 0.07
N SER A 196 7.68 14.72 0.16
CA SER A 196 8.56 15.68 0.83
C SER A 196 8.75 15.34 2.31
N LEU A 197 7.67 15.04 3.02
CA LEU A 197 7.71 14.70 4.45
C LEU A 197 8.51 13.40 4.69
N ALA A 198 8.22 12.40 3.87
CA ALA A 198 8.91 11.13 3.82
C ALA A 198 10.40 11.23 3.55
N ARG A 199 10.79 11.98 2.51
CA ARG A 199 12.18 12.17 2.12
C ARG A 199 12.96 12.78 3.27
N SER A 200 12.43 13.85 3.87
CA SER A 200 13.00 14.52 5.04
C SER A 200 13.27 13.56 6.19
N TYR A 201 12.36 12.61 6.46
CA TYR A 201 12.59 11.59 7.47
C TYR A 201 13.74 10.65 7.10
N ILE A 202 13.68 10.06 5.90
CA ILE A 202 14.69 9.08 5.45
C ILE A 202 16.09 9.69 5.47
N THR A 203 16.22 10.94 5.03
CA THR A 203 17.52 11.64 4.95
C THR A 203 17.90 12.34 6.26
N SER A 204 17.05 12.31 7.29
CA SER A 204 17.24 13.07 8.53
C SER A 204 17.52 14.57 8.28
N THR A 205 16.92 15.13 7.23
CA THR A 205 17.04 16.55 6.88
C THR A 205 15.77 17.29 7.26
N PRO A 206 15.80 18.62 7.40
CA PRO A 206 14.58 19.41 7.53
C PRO A 206 13.61 19.19 6.35
N VAL A 207 12.33 19.43 6.60
CA VAL A 207 11.31 19.35 5.55
C VAL A 207 11.54 20.42 4.48
N ASN A 208 11.31 20.04 3.21
CA ASN A 208 11.29 20.97 2.10
C ASN A 208 10.07 20.65 1.20
N PHE A 209 9.14 21.60 1.13
CA PHE A 209 7.91 21.49 0.33
C PHE A 209 7.91 22.39 -0.91
N MET A 210 9.02 23.10 -1.23
CA MET A 210 9.05 24.06 -2.33
C MET A 210 8.61 23.43 -3.66
N ASP A 211 9.20 22.30 -4.04
CA ASP A 211 8.83 21.60 -5.28
C ASP A 211 7.35 21.20 -5.31
N ALA A 212 6.79 20.80 -4.15
CA ALA A 212 5.38 20.41 -4.04
C ALA A 212 4.46 21.63 -4.18
N MET A 213 4.84 22.76 -3.57
CA MET A 213 4.10 24.03 -3.66
C MET A 213 4.13 24.61 -5.08
N GLU A 214 5.31 24.67 -5.72
CA GLU A 214 5.48 25.09 -7.11
C GLU A 214 4.61 24.25 -8.05
N SER A 215 4.53 22.93 -7.81
CA SER A 215 3.67 22.03 -8.61
C SER A 215 2.18 22.37 -8.50
N VAL A 216 1.73 22.83 -7.33
CA VAL A 216 0.34 23.25 -7.11
C VAL A 216 0.08 24.58 -7.81
N GLU A 217 1.02 25.53 -7.72
CA GLU A 217 0.92 26.83 -8.39
C GLU A 217 0.80 26.66 -9.91
N VAL A 218 1.69 25.89 -10.53
CA VAL A 218 1.65 25.59 -11.97
C VAL A 218 0.34 24.91 -12.36
N ALA A 219 -0.14 23.96 -11.55
CA ALA A 219 -1.42 23.29 -11.82
C ALA A 219 -2.63 24.22 -11.68
N GLU A 220 -2.56 25.20 -10.77
CA GLU A 220 -3.60 26.21 -10.59
C GLU A 220 -3.65 27.19 -11.78
N GLU A 221 -2.50 27.61 -12.32
CA GLU A 221 -2.44 28.46 -13.51
C GLU A 221 -3.11 27.79 -14.71
N VAL A 222 -2.75 26.54 -15.01
CA VAL A 222 -3.36 25.76 -16.11
C VAL A 222 -4.86 25.57 -15.89
N LYS A 223 -5.30 25.50 -14.64
CA LYS A 223 -6.72 25.34 -14.30
C LYS A 223 -7.53 26.62 -14.47
N LYS A 224 -6.95 27.81 -14.25
CA LYS A 224 -7.63 29.10 -14.48
C LYS A 224 -8.03 29.27 -15.96
N ASP A 225 -7.21 28.75 -16.87
CA ASP A 225 -7.48 28.80 -18.31
C ASP A 225 -8.61 27.84 -18.74
N SER A 226 -8.77 26.75 -18.00
CA SER A 226 -9.81 25.76 -18.23
C SER A 226 -10.97 26.01 -17.28
N ARG A 227 -11.96 26.85 -17.68
CA ARG A 227 -13.20 27.29 -16.97
C ARG A 227 -13.96 26.18 -16.20
N SER A 228 -13.32 25.56 -15.22
CA SER A 228 -13.76 24.36 -14.54
C SER A 228 -14.19 24.73 -13.14
N VAL A 229 -15.36 24.21 -12.75
CA VAL A 229 -15.92 24.42 -11.42
C VAL A 229 -14.92 23.87 -10.38
N GLU A 230 -14.69 24.64 -9.30
CA GLU A 230 -13.81 24.22 -8.23
C GLU A 230 -14.40 22.98 -7.53
N CYS A 231 -13.72 21.85 -7.68
CA CYS A 231 -14.10 20.60 -7.02
C CYS A 231 -13.65 20.62 -5.55
N ASN A 232 -14.40 19.95 -4.68
CA ASN A 232 -14.09 19.80 -3.24
C ASN A 232 -12.63 19.34 -2.97
N SER A 233 -12.06 18.45 -3.79
CA SER A 233 -10.66 18.03 -3.65
C SER A 233 -9.66 19.18 -3.79
N TRP A 234 -9.95 20.14 -4.68
CA TRP A 234 -9.07 21.31 -4.88
C TRP A 234 -9.14 22.28 -3.70
N SER A 235 -10.32 22.47 -3.09
CA SER A 235 -10.44 23.31 -1.90
C SER A 235 -9.76 22.68 -0.67
N VAL A 236 -9.73 21.35 -0.59
CA VAL A 236 -8.92 20.61 0.41
C VAL A 236 -7.43 20.88 0.21
N LEU A 237 -6.92 20.76 -1.01
CA LEU A 237 -5.52 21.02 -1.34
C LEU A 237 -5.10 22.47 -1.03
N LYS A 238 -5.92 23.46 -1.41
CA LYS A 238 -5.65 24.88 -1.12
C LYS A 238 -5.60 25.18 0.37
N ARG A 239 -6.55 24.62 1.13
CA ARG A 239 -6.57 24.78 2.59
C ARG A 239 -5.34 24.18 3.24
N PHE A 240 -4.93 23.00 2.79
CA PHE A 240 -3.72 22.35 3.24
C PHE A 240 -2.48 23.22 2.96
N ASN A 241 -2.35 23.80 1.77
CA ASN A 241 -1.25 24.73 1.45
C ASN A 241 -1.21 25.94 2.37
N ALA A 242 -2.36 26.59 2.61
CA ALA A 242 -2.44 27.75 3.50
C ALA A 242 -2.08 27.39 4.96
N GLU A 243 -2.51 26.23 5.44
CA GLU A 243 -2.14 25.72 6.77
C GLU A 243 -0.63 25.41 6.85
N LEU A 244 -0.07 24.82 5.79
CA LEU A 244 1.35 24.48 5.70
C LEU A 244 2.23 25.74 5.67
N GLU A 245 1.89 26.73 4.85
CA GLU A 245 2.57 28.03 4.80
C GLU A 245 2.59 28.70 6.17
N LYS A 246 1.43 28.77 6.83
CA LYS A 246 1.32 29.32 8.19
C LYS A 246 2.16 28.54 9.20
N ALA A 247 2.24 27.22 9.07
CA ALA A 247 3.07 26.39 9.95
C ALA A 247 4.57 26.65 9.74
N LEU A 248 4.98 27.01 8.52
CA LEU A 248 6.36 27.27 8.09
C LEU A 248 6.80 28.74 8.23
N ASP A 249 5.89 29.66 8.58
CA ASP A 249 6.10 31.12 8.60
C ASP A 249 7.23 31.59 9.57
N GLY A 250 7.66 30.73 10.49
CA GLY A 250 8.92 30.90 11.21
C GLY A 250 10.06 30.21 10.47
N ARG A 251 10.94 30.97 9.77
CA ARG A 251 12.08 30.52 8.92
C ARG A 251 13.08 29.51 9.51
N GLN A 252 12.83 28.94 10.68
CA GLN A 252 13.66 27.86 11.21
C GLN A 252 13.30 26.54 10.52
N PRO A 253 14.32 25.77 10.09
CA PRO A 253 14.10 24.43 9.56
C PRO A 253 13.38 23.56 10.61
N MET A 254 12.22 23.02 10.26
CA MET A 254 11.46 22.14 11.15
C MET A 254 11.77 20.68 10.88
N SER A 255 11.81 19.88 11.94
CA SER A 255 11.82 18.43 11.81
C SER A 255 10.47 17.95 11.26
N PRO A 256 10.45 16.85 10.50
CA PRO A 256 9.22 16.40 9.89
C PRO A 256 8.17 15.93 10.92
N ALA A 257 8.58 15.48 12.11
CA ALA A 257 7.66 15.17 13.21
C ALA A 257 6.85 16.41 13.62
N VAL A 258 7.54 17.53 13.82
CA VAL A 258 6.89 18.78 14.25
C VAL A 258 5.89 19.23 13.20
N VAL A 259 6.23 19.15 11.91
CA VAL A 259 5.29 19.52 10.84
C VAL A 259 4.09 18.59 10.77
N ALA A 260 4.31 17.26 10.89
CA ALA A 260 3.23 16.28 10.92
C ALA A 260 2.26 16.48 12.10
N THR A 261 2.72 17.05 13.22
CA THR A 261 1.83 17.39 14.36
C THR A 261 1.07 18.70 14.18
N LYS A 262 1.56 19.62 13.34
CA LYS A 262 0.95 20.94 13.11
C LYS A 262 -0.03 20.96 11.95
N VAL A 263 0.16 20.09 10.96
CA VAL A 263 -0.58 20.09 9.70
C VAL A 263 -1.24 18.74 9.48
N ASN A 264 -2.49 18.74 9.01
CA ASN A 264 -3.26 17.51 8.84
C ASN A 264 -2.95 16.78 7.52
N PHE A 265 -1.92 15.92 7.51
CA PHE A 265 -1.59 15.09 6.35
C PHE A 265 -2.62 13.98 6.05
N SER A 266 -3.58 13.70 6.93
CA SER A 266 -4.63 12.70 6.67
C SER A 266 -5.55 13.09 5.51
N ALA A 267 -5.74 14.39 5.28
CA ALA A 267 -6.50 14.90 4.15
C ALA A 267 -5.79 14.57 2.82
N MET A 268 -4.49 14.81 2.73
CA MET A 268 -3.68 14.49 1.54
C MET A 268 -3.63 12.99 1.26
N ALA A 269 -3.54 12.19 2.32
CA ALA A 269 -3.63 10.73 2.21
C ALA A 269 -5.00 10.24 1.72
N SER A 270 -6.07 10.95 2.08
CA SER A 270 -7.43 10.62 1.61
C SER A 270 -7.61 10.94 0.12
N GLU A 271 -7.12 12.11 -0.34
CA GLU A 271 -7.18 12.51 -1.75
C GLU A 271 -6.35 11.57 -2.66
N THR A 272 -5.15 11.21 -2.22
CA THR A 272 -4.34 10.20 -2.91
C THR A 272 -5.05 8.84 -2.98
N SER A 273 -5.73 8.45 -1.89
CA SER A 273 -6.45 7.16 -1.82
C SER A 273 -7.61 7.04 -2.81
N ALA A 274 -8.33 8.14 -3.05
CA ALA A 274 -9.48 8.15 -3.95
C ALA A 274 -9.10 7.81 -5.41
N ALA A 275 -7.95 8.30 -5.88
CA ALA A 275 -7.49 8.03 -7.25
C ALA A 275 -7.07 6.57 -7.46
N VAL A 276 -6.45 5.96 -6.44
CA VAL A 276 -5.96 4.58 -6.50
C VAL A 276 -7.09 3.57 -6.63
N ALA A 277 -8.22 3.79 -5.96
CA ALA A 277 -9.36 2.88 -6.05
C ALA A 277 -9.84 2.69 -7.51
N SER A 278 -10.00 3.80 -8.23
CA SER A 278 -10.41 3.79 -9.64
C SER A 278 -9.36 3.15 -10.55
N ALA A 279 -8.08 3.48 -10.33
CA ALA A 279 -6.97 2.89 -11.10
C ALA A 279 -6.90 1.37 -10.89
N ASN A 280 -7.06 0.90 -9.64
CA ASN A 280 -7.06 -0.52 -9.31
C ASN A 280 -8.23 -1.28 -9.94
N GLN A 281 -9.41 -0.67 -10.12
CA GLN A 281 -10.47 -1.32 -10.89
C GLN A 281 -10.06 -1.60 -12.34
N LYS A 282 -9.22 -0.75 -12.93
CA LYS A 282 -8.68 -0.98 -14.27
C LYS A 282 -7.56 -2.03 -14.27
N VAL A 283 -6.63 -1.96 -13.32
CA VAL A 283 -5.59 -3.00 -13.12
C VAL A 283 -6.23 -4.38 -13.00
N LYS A 284 -7.30 -4.51 -12.19
CA LYS A 284 -8.04 -5.76 -12.01
C LYS A 284 -8.51 -6.37 -13.34
N LYS A 285 -9.02 -5.54 -14.25
CA LYS A 285 -9.46 -5.96 -15.58
C LYS A 285 -8.29 -6.38 -16.46
N ASN A 286 -7.18 -5.66 -16.40
CA ASN A 286 -5.99 -5.96 -17.20
C ASN A 286 -5.31 -7.25 -16.74
N VAL A 287 -5.17 -7.45 -15.43
CA VAL A 287 -4.63 -8.69 -14.85
C VAL A 287 -5.49 -9.88 -15.26
N LEU A 288 -6.82 -9.75 -15.18
CA LEU A 288 -7.73 -10.80 -15.64
C LEU A 288 -7.53 -11.11 -17.12
N TYR A 289 -7.47 -10.08 -17.97
CA TYR A 289 -7.23 -10.26 -19.40
C TYR A 289 -5.89 -10.95 -19.67
N HIS A 290 -4.82 -10.51 -19.00
CA HIS A 290 -3.49 -11.09 -19.14
C HIS A 290 -3.44 -12.57 -18.72
N LEU A 291 -4.03 -12.90 -17.58
CA LEU A 291 -4.19 -14.28 -17.12
C LEU A 291 -4.95 -15.15 -18.13
N GLN A 292 -6.02 -14.61 -18.74
CA GLN A 292 -6.75 -15.31 -19.78
C GLN A 292 -5.91 -15.52 -21.05
N THR A 293 -4.96 -14.63 -21.36
CA THR A 293 -4.05 -14.83 -22.49
C THR A 293 -3.00 -15.90 -22.19
N LEU A 294 -2.47 -15.94 -20.96
CA LEU A 294 -1.41 -16.88 -20.58
C LEU A 294 -1.90 -18.33 -20.40
N TYR A 295 -3.15 -18.51 -19.99
CA TYR A 295 -3.69 -19.83 -19.57
C TYR A 295 -4.91 -20.28 -20.40
N ARG A 296 -5.13 -19.70 -21.59
CA ARG A 296 -5.99 -20.27 -22.64
C ARG A 296 -5.21 -21.28 -23.46
#